data_AF-A0A9P9M9S8-F1
#
_entry.id   AF-A0A9P9M9S8-F1
#
_cell.length_a   1.000
_cell.length_b   1.000
_cell.length_c   1.000
_cell.angle_alpha   90.00
_cell.angle_beta   90.00
_cell.angle_gamma   90.00
#
_symmetry.space_group_name_H-M   'P 1'
#
loop_
_entity.id
_entity.type
_entity.pdbx_description
1 polymer ?
#
loop_
_entity_poly.entity_id
_entity_poly.type
_entity_poly.pdbx_seq_one_letter_code
_entity_poly.pdbx_strand_id
1 'polypeptide(L)'
;MQLSTVFLTALLASAASAYRIDLWSEYDYQGTQRAYSANGAHTLGFAAKSWIWTSPAGDGCCVVFCRGSTNVGKYCGAARKPESSAGTTKVVTGCGSAVLNC
;
A
#
# COMPACT_ATOMS: atom_id res chain seq x y z
N MET A 1 -14.41 -20.91 49.19
CA MET A 1 -13.89 -21.11 47.82
C MET A 1 -14.57 -20.07 46.94
N GLN A 2 -13.87 -19.04 46.47
CA GLN A 2 -14.50 -18.04 45.61
C GLN A 2 -13.51 -17.55 44.56
N LEU A 3 -13.94 -17.69 43.31
CA LEU A 3 -13.14 -17.72 42.10
C LEU A 3 -12.47 -16.38 41.80
N SER A 4 -11.16 -16.43 41.54
CA SER A 4 -10.42 -15.34 40.92
C SER A 4 -10.75 -15.29 39.42
N THR A 5 -11.57 -14.32 39.02
CA THR A 5 -11.85 -14.05 37.60
C THR A 5 -10.67 -13.32 36.99
N VAL A 6 -9.81 -14.05 36.26
CA VAL A 6 -8.75 -13.44 35.46
C VAL A 6 -9.38 -12.94 34.15
N PHE A 7 -9.49 -11.63 33.99
CA PHE A 7 -9.80 -11.00 32.72
C PHE A 7 -8.53 -11.02 31.85
N LEU A 8 -8.48 -11.92 30.86
CA LEU A 8 -7.50 -11.85 29.77
C LEU A 8 -7.94 -10.77 28.79
N THR A 9 -7.27 -9.63 28.79
CA THR A 9 -7.33 -8.67 27.68
C THR A 9 -6.52 -9.23 26.51
N ALA A 10 -7.20 -9.80 25.53
CA ALA A 10 -6.57 -10.17 24.26
C ALA A 10 -6.14 -8.89 23.52
N LEU A 11 -4.85 -8.58 23.55
CA LEU A 11 -4.26 -7.60 22.64
C LEU A 11 -4.38 -8.16 21.22
N LEU A 12 -5.28 -7.58 20.43
CA LEU A 12 -5.27 -7.73 18.98
C LEU A 12 -3.97 -7.12 18.48
N ALA A 13 -2.95 -7.96 18.29
CA ALA A 13 -1.77 -7.59 17.53
C ALA A 13 -2.23 -7.39 16.08
N SER A 14 -2.60 -6.15 15.74
CA SER A 14 -2.69 -5.73 14.35
C SER A 14 -1.32 -6.01 13.74
N ALA A 15 -1.23 -7.03 12.89
CA ALA A 15 -0.04 -7.29 12.12
C ALA A 15 0.24 -6.02 11.31
N ALA A 16 1.18 -5.20 11.78
CA ALA A 16 1.66 -4.06 11.06
C ALA A 16 2.25 -4.61 9.77
N SER A 17 1.54 -4.37 8.67
CA SER A 17 2.00 -4.68 7.33
C SER A 17 3.36 -4.01 7.12
N ALA A 18 4.34 -4.80 6.72
CA ALA A 18 5.73 -4.37 6.59
C ALA A 18 5.91 -3.22 5.59
N TYR A 19 4.94 -3.02 4.69
CA TYR A 19 4.99 -2.03 3.63
C TYR A 19 3.86 -1.00 3.73
N ARG A 20 4.03 0.11 3.00
CA ARG A 20 3.03 1.17 2.85
C ARG A 20 3.18 1.85 1.50
N ILE A 21 2.08 2.11 0.81
CA ILE A 21 2.02 2.99 -0.35
C ILE A 21 1.31 4.28 0.03
N ASP A 22 1.93 5.42 -0.26
CA ASP A 22 1.33 6.76 -0.17
C ASP A 22 1.25 7.35 -1.58
N LEU A 23 0.09 7.91 -1.94
CA LEU A 23 -0.20 8.46 -3.26
C LEU A 23 -0.86 9.82 -3.14
N TRP A 24 -0.44 10.77 -3.99
CA TRP A 24 -0.90 12.15 -3.97
C TRP A 24 -1.45 12.59 -5.32
N SER A 25 -2.48 13.43 -5.30
CA SER A 25 -3.13 13.95 -6.51
C SER A 25 -2.26 14.92 -7.30
N GLU A 26 -1.26 15.56 -6.66
CA GLU A 26 -0.35 16.50 -7.28
C GLU A 26 1.11 16.03 -7.21
N TYR A 27 1.98 16.71 -7.98
CA TYR A 27 3.42 16.47 -7.96
C TYR A 27 4.02 16.81 -6.59
N ASP A 28 5.23 16.32 -6.35
CA ASP A 28 6.04 16.62 -5.15
C ASP A 28 5.34 16.30 -3.82
N TYR A 29 4.42 15.32 -3.85
CA TYR A 29 3.73 14.76 -2.67
C TYR A 29 2.71 15.73 -2.05
N GLN A 30 1.99 16.45 -2.92
CA GLN A 30 1.04 17.48 -2.53
C GLN A 30 -0.42 17.15 -2.89
N GLY A 31 -1.35 17.91 -2.31
CA GLY A 31 -2.78 17.77 -2.59
C GLY A 31 -3.42 16.62 -1.82
N THR A 32 -4.43 15.98 -2.43
CA THR A 32 -5.19 14.91 -1.78
C THR A 32 -4.32 13.65 -1.67
N GLN A 33 -4.22 13.09 -0.46
CA GLN A 33 -3.45 11.88 -0.18
C GLN A 33 -4.35 10.66 0.04
N ARG A 34 -3.90 9.49 -0.43
CA ARG A 34 -4.37 8.17 -0.01
C ARG A 34 -3.20 7.31 0.40
N ALA A 35 -3.39 6.49 1.41
CA ALA A 35 -2.37 5.57 1.90
C ALA A 35 -2.96 4.19 2.15
N TYR A 36 -2.21 3.14 1.79
CA TYR A 36 -2.61 1.75 1.98
C TYR A 36 -1.45 0.93 2.50
N SER A 37 -1.75 0.00 3.40
CA SER A 37 -0.77 -0.94 3.93
C SER A 37 -1.28 -2.39 3.88
N ALA A 38 -2.53 -2.62 3.45
CA ALA A 38 -3.08 -3.97 3.28
C ALA A 38 -2.91 -4.49 1.84
N ASN A 39 -2.84 -5.82 1.69
CA ASN A 39 -2.86 -6.48 0.38
C ASN A 39 -4.20 -6.18 -0.33
N GLY A 40 -4.19 -6.19 -1.66
CA GLY A 40 -5.39 -6.08 -2.48
C GLY A 40 -5.35 -4.93 -3.47
N ALA A 41 -6.48 -4.73 -4.16
CA ALA A 41 -6.66 -3.67 -5.14
C ALA A 41 -7.33 -2.45 -4.49
N HIS A 42 -6.72 -1.29 -4.69
CA HIS A 42 -7.14 -0.03 -4.07
C HIS A 42 -7.34 1.05 -5.13
N THR A 43 -8.60 1.48 -5.32
CA THR A 43 -8.95 2.58 -6.23
C THR A 43 -8.83 3.92 -5.51
N LEU A 44 -8.25 4.92 -6.15
CA LEU A 44 -7.89 6.18 -5.50
C LEU A 44 -9.00 7.24 -5.54
N GLY A 45 -9.87 7.18 -6.56
CA GLY A 45 -10.85 8.23 -6.85
C GLY A 45 -10.26 9.48 -7.50
N PHE A 46 -8.95 9.50 -7.74
CA PHE A 46 -8.21 10.51 -8.50
C PHE A 46 -7.04 9.84 -9.24
N ALA A 47 -6.42 10.56 -10.16
CA ALA A 47 -5.17 10.13 -10.78
C ALA A 47 -3.99 10.66 -9.95
N ALA A 48 -3.29 9.77 -9.23
CA ALA A 48 -2.11 10.13 -8.47
C ALA A 48 -0.95 10.51 -9.39
N LYS A 49 -0.30 11.62 -9.06
CA LYS A 49 0.81 12.22 -9.79
C LYS A 49 2.15 12.08 -9.08
N SER A 50 2.16 11.78 -7.78
CA SER A 50 3.36 11.40 -7.05
C SER A 50 3.05 10.30 -6.03
N TRP A 51 4.08 9.57 -5.61
CA TRP A 51 3.91 8.46 -4.67
C TRP A 51 5.20 8.06 -3.96
N ILE A 52 5.04 7.41 -2.81
CA ILE A 52 6.11 6.79 -2.03
C ILE A 52 5.68 5.36 -1.70
N TRP A 53 6.45 4.39 -2.16
CA TRP A 53 6.35 3.00 -1.77
C TRP A 53 7.44 2.71 -0.72
N THR A 54 7.02 2.39 0.49
CA THR A 54 7.89 1.99 1.58
C THR A 54 7.75 0.49 1.76
N SER A 55 8.85 -0.26 1.62
CA SER A 55 8.89 -1.71 1.78
C SER A 55 10.29 -2.10 2.26
N PRO A 56 10.43 -2.87 3.35
CA PRO A 56 11.69 -3.44 3.76
C PRO A 56 12.33 -4.27 2.65
N ALA A 57 13.66 -4.21 2.55
CA ALA A 57 14.37 -5.02 1.58
C ALA A 57 14.14 -6.51 1.85
N GLY A 58 13.68 -7.25 0.83
CA GLY A 58 13.47 -8.69 0.93
C GLY A 58 12.18 -9.12 1.64
N ASP A 59 11.25 -8.21 1.92
CA ASP A 59 9.92 -8.58 2.46
C ASP A 59 9.05 -9.36 1.46
N GLY A 60 9.47 -9.40 0.18
CA GLY A 60 8.76 -10.05 -0.90
C GLY A 60 7.48 -9.33 -1.31
N CYS A 61 7.27 -8.10 -0.86
CA CYS A 61 6.09 -7.29 -1.11
C CYS A 61 6.31 -6.36 -2.29
N CYS A 62 5.27 -6.24 -3.12
CA CYS A 62 5.29 -5.37 -4.29
C CYS A 62 4.01 -4.55 -4.39
N VAL A 63 4.13 -3.42 -5.07
CA VAL A 63 3.02 -2.61 -5.55
C VAL A 63 3.03 -2.57 -7.07
N VAL A 64 1.86 -2.75 -7.68
CA VAL A 64 1.59 -2.52 -9.10
C VAL A 64 0.74 -1.27 -9.25
N PHE A 65 1.15 -0.37 -10.13
CA PHE A 65 0.47 0.87 -10.45
C PHE A 65 -0.38 0.67 -11.69
N CYS A 66 -1.64 1.11 -11.63
CA CYS A 66 -2.63 0.95 -12.67
C CYS A 66 -3.17 2.29 -13.16
N ARG A 67 -3.33 2.41 -14.48
CA ARG A 67 -4.13 3.46 -15.11
C ARG A 67 -5.33 2.80 -15.78
N GLY A 68 -6.50 2.85 -15.13
CA GLY A 68 -7.63 2.00 -15.47
C GLY A 68 -7.27 0.51 -15.30
N SER A 69 -7.41 -0.26 -16.37
CA SER A 69 -7.07 -1.69 -16.43
C SER A 69 -5.65 -1.97 -16.97
N THR A 70 -4.83 -0.93 -17.16
CA THR A 70 -3.47 -1.08 -17.72
C THR A 70 -2.41 -0.98 -16.64
N ASN A 71 -1.50 -1.97 -16.58
CA ASN A 71 -0.31 -1.93 -15.74
C ASN A 71 0.67 -0.87 -16.26
N VAL A 72 1.05 0.09 -15.41
CA VAL A 72 1.98 1.18 -15.77
C VAL A 72 3.28 1.18 -14.95
N GLY A 73 3.38 0.33 -13.92
CA GLY A 73 4.60 0.15 -13.15
C GLY A 73 4.49 -0.92 -12.09
N LYS A 74 5.62 -1.48 -11.66
CA LYS A 74 5.72 -2.44 -10.56
C LYS A 74 6.99 -2.18 -9.77
N TYR A 75 6.89 -2.19 -8.44
CA TYR A 75 8.03 -2.00 -7.53
C TYR A 75 7.95 -3.01 -6.40
N CYS A 76 9.05 -3.72 -6.14
CA CYS A 76 9.18 -4.76 -5.10
C CYS A 76 10.23 -4.41 -4.04
N GLY A 77 10.58 -3.13 -3.96
CA GLY A 77 11.49 -2.57 -2.97
C GLY A 77 11.21 -1.08 -2.87
N ALA A 78 11.58 -0.46 -1.75
CA ALA A 78 11.26 0.93 -1.47
C ALA A 78 11.63 1.86 -2.65
N ALA A 79 10.70 2.73 -3.03
CA ALA A 79 10.85 3.65 -4.14
C ALA A 79 9.98 4.88 -3.95
N ARG A 80 10.33 5.97 -4.61
CA ARG A 80 9.52 7.19 -4.63
C ARG A 80 9.59 7.87 -5.98
N LYS A 81 8.51 8.54 -6.35
CA LYS A 81 8.43 9.36 -7.56
C LYS A 81 7.75 10.67 -7.21
N PRO A 82 8.49 11.80 -7.17
CA PRO A 82 7.88 13.13 -7.02
C PRO A 82 7.04 13.51 -8.23
N GLU A 83 7.38 12.96 -9.40
CA GLU A 83 6.61 13.04 -10.63
C GLU A 83 6.46 11.63 -11.22
N SER A 84 5.22 11.12 -11.20
CA SER A 84 4.88 9.83 -11.77
C SER A 84 4.74 9.96 -13.27
N SER A 85 5.50 9.13 -14.02
CA SER A 85 5.49 9.12 -15.49
C SER A 85 4.13 8.80 -16.10
N ALA A 86 3.21 8.24 -15.33
CA ALA A 86 1.83 7.98 -15.72
C ALA A 86 0.90 8.20 -14.53
N GLY A 87 -0.20 8.93 -14.72
CA GLY A 87 -1.22 9.10 -13.69
C GLY A 87 -1.78 7.74 -13.24
N THR A 88 -1.71 7.46 -11.94
CA THR A 88 -2.15 6.18 -11.35
C THR A 88 -3.56 6.33 -10.80
N THR A 89 -4.51 5.50 -11.20
CA THR A 89 -5.90 5.54 -10.71
C THR A 89 -6.21 4.42 -9.71
N LYS A 90 -5.40 3.35 -9.72
CA LYS A 90 -5.53 2.16 -8.87
C LYS A 90 -4.13 1.64 -8.53
N VAL A 91 -3.96 1.07 -7.35
CA VAL A 91 -2.76 0.28 -7.00
C VAL A 91 -3.17 -1.11 -6.55
N VAL A 92 -2.31 -2.10 -6.81
CA VAL A 92 -2.49 -3.47 -6.30
C VAL A 92 -1.26 -3.85 -5.50
N THR A 93 -1.45 -4.16 -4.23
CA THR A 93 -0.39 -4.51 -3.27
C THR A 93 -0.49 -5.98 -2.88
N GLY A 94 0.66 -6.63 -2.70
CA GLY A 94 0.71 -8.00 -2.22
C GLY A 94 2.13 -8.52 -2.09
N CYS A 95 2.28 -9.63 -1.38
CA CYS A 95 3.59 -10.25 -1.12
C CYS A 95 3.65 -11.70 -1.60
N GLY A 96 4.86 -12.19 -1.84
CA GLY A 96 5.11 -13.57 -2.24
C GLY A 96 4.45 -13.91 -3.58
N SER A 97 3.55 -14.90 -3.56
CA SER A 97 2.85 -15.41 -4.75
C SER A 97 1.55 -14.67 -5.08
N ALA A 98 1.30 -13.51 -4.46
CA ALA A 98 0.12 -12.70 -4.77
C ALA A 98 0.07 -12.32 -6.26
N VAL A 99 -1.08 -12.51 -6.90
CA VAL A 99 -1.30 -12.06 -8.26
C VAL A 99 -1.50 -10.55 -8.24
N LEU A 100 -0.63 -9.83 -8.94
CA LEU A 100 -0.64 -8.36 -8.99
C LEU A 100 -0.85 -7.89 -10.43
N ASN A 101 -2.09 -7.57 -10.75
CA ASN A 101 -2.49 -7.06 -12.05
C ASN A 101 -3.58 -6.01 -11.92
N CYS A 102 -3.58 -5.07 -12.86
CA CYS A 102 -4.76 -4.30 -13.17
C CYS A 102 -5.84 -5.20 -13.81
#